data_AF-V9FUM8-F1
#
_entry.id   AF-V9FUM8-F1
#
_cell.length_a   1.000
_cell.length_b   1.000
_cell.length_c   1.000
_cell.angle_alpha   90.00
_cell.angle_beta   90.00
_cell.angle_gamma   90.00
#
_symmetry.space_group_name_H-M   'P 1'
#
loop_
_entity.id
_entity.type
_entity.pdbx_description
1 polymer ?
#
loop_
_entity_poly.entity_id
_entity_poly.type
_entity_poly.pdbx_seq_one_letter_code
_entity_poly.pdbx_strand_id
1 'polypeptide(L)'
;MGKTRIAKKSTNNDTRRMVFTPRGIDTKPANLKELFGAIGDVLAALVMLHDASWMHRDIRWANVMRRRNGSNSWFLIDYMNVEQSPAVSSMEASVS
;
A
#
# COMPACT_ATOMS: atom_id res chain seq x y z
N MET A 1 -11.65 -65.22 -11.10
CA MET A 1 -10.56 -64.52 -11.82
C MET A 1 -11.16 -63.42 -12.67
N GLY A 2 -10.90 -62.15 -12.37
CA GLY A 2 -11.37 -61.02 -13.18
C GLY A 2 -10.88 -59.70 -12.59
N LYS A 3 -9.63 -59.33 -12.88
CA LYS A 3 -9.09 -58.02 -12.54
C LYS A 3 -9.39 -57.10 -13.73
N THR A 4 -10.21 -56.07 -13.55
CA THR A 4 -10.25 -54.95 -14.51
C THR A 4 -10.06 -53.65 -13.75
N ARG A 5 -8.97 -52.97 -14.13
CA ARG A 5 -8.37 -51.80 -13.51
C ARG A 5 -9.30 -50.60 -13.60
N ILE A 6 -9.65 -50.02 -12.46
CA ILE A 6 -10.22 -48.66 -12.44
C ILE A 6 -9.06 -47.70 -12.67
N ALA A 7 -9.03 -47.07 -13.84
CA ALA A 7 -8.11 -46.00 -14.15
C ALA A 7 -8.28 -44.89 -13.11
N LYS A 8 -7.23 -44.60 -12.35
CA LYS A 8 -7.15 -43.35 -11.58
C LYS A 8 -7.09 -42.22 -12.61
N LYS A 9 -8.23 -41.59 -12.86
CA LYS A 9 -8.28 -40.33 -13.61
C LYS A 9 -7.46 -39.34 -12.79
N SER A 10 -6.24 -39.06 -13.25
CA SER A 10 -5.42 -37.97 -12.72
C SER A 10 -6.15 -36.69 -13.09
N THR A 11 -6.97 -36.19 -12.16
CA THR A 11 -7.44 -34.82 -12.21
C THR A 11 -6.27 -33.97 -11.74
N ASN A 12 -5.32 -33.74 -12.63
CA ASN A 12 -4.42 -32.61 -12.48
C ASN A 12 -5.27 -31.35 -12.69
N ASN A 13 -5.92 -30.92 -11.62
CA ASN A 13 -6.52 -29.61 -11.55
C ASN A 13 -5.68 -28.81 -10.56
N ASP A 14 -4.46 -28.47 -11.01
CA ASP A 14 -3.59 -27.45 -10.42
C ASP A 14 -4.37 -26.14 -10.33
N THR A 15 -5.20 -26.05 -9.30
CA THR A 15 -5.90 -24.84 -8.92
C THR A 15 -4.85 -23.90 -8.36
N ARG A 16 -4.33 -23.03 -9.23
CA ARG A 16 -3.38 -21.97 -8.88
C ARG A 16 -4.05 -21.00 -7.91
N ARG A 17 -4.05 -21.36 -6.62
CA ARG A 17 -4.71 -20.61 -5.56
C ARG A 17 -3.88 -19.39 -5.22
N MET A 18 -4.43 -18.20 -5.48
CA MET A 18 -3.86 -16.95 -4.97
C MET A 18 -4.37 -16.73 -3.55
N VAL A 19 -3.45 -16.57 -2.61
CA VAL A 19 -3.77 -16.22 -1.23
C VAL A 19 -3.43 -14.74 -1.04
N PHE A 20 -4.46 -13.92 -0.84
CA PHE A 20 -4.30 -12.52 -0.49
C PHE A 20 -4.33 -12.37 1.02
N THR A 21 -3.42 -11.55 1.54
CA THR A 21 -3.39 -11.19 2.96
C THR A 21 -3.35 -9.67 3.08
N PRO A 22 -4.10 -9.08 4.03
CA PRO A 22 -4.09 -7.63 4.19
C PRO A 22 -2.71 -7.18 4.69
N ARG A 23 -2.20 -6.10 4.07
CA ARG A 23 -0.87 -5.55 4.35
C ARG A 23 -0.88 -4.58 5.53
N GLY A 24 -2.02 -3.91 5.74
CA GLY A 24 -2.22 -2.91 6.79
C GLY A 24 -3.35 -3.25 7.74
N ILE A 25 -3.37 -2.52 8.85
CA ILE A 25 -4.42 -2.47 9.85
C ILE A 25 -4.88 -1.02 9.93
N ASP A 26 -6.18 -0.80 9.75
CA ASP A 26 -6.81 0.50 10.00
C ASP A 26 -6.93 0.70 11.52
N THR A 27 -6.00 1.47 12.06
CA THR A 27 -5.95 1.77 13.50
C THR A 27 -5.22 3.09 13.70
N LYS A 28 -5.48 3.76 14.83
CA LYS A 28 -4.80 5.01 15.20
C LYS A 28 -3.67 4.72 16.17
N PRO A 29 -2.61 5.54 16.21
CA PRO A 29 -1.56 5.43 17.22
C PRO A 29 -2.14 5.47 18.64
N ALA A 30 -1.75 4.52 19.50
CA ALA A 30 -2.27 4.40 20.86
C ALA A 30 -1.46 5.19 21.91
N ASN A 31 -0.24 5.60 21.57
CA ASN A 31 0.68 6.30 22.47
C ASN A 31 1.62 7.24 21.70
N LEU A 32 2.33 8.11 22.42
CA LEU A 32 3.24 9.09 21.82
C LEU A 32 4.33 8.45 20.95
N LYS A 33 4.87 7.29 21.36
CA LYS A 33 5.91 6.59 20.59
C LYS A 33 5.38 6.14 19.22
N GLU A 34 4.16 5.58 19.19
CA GLU A 34 3.49 5.23 17.95
C GLU A 34 3.14 6.46 17.11
N LEU A 35 2.71 7.54 17.75
CA LEU A 35 2.36 8.79 17.07
C LEU A 35 3.58 9.39 16.36
N PHE A 36 4.71 9.52 17.06
CA PHE A 36 5.94 10.03 16.45
C PHE A 36 6.47 9.11 15.35
N GLY A 37 6.36 7.78 15.53
CA GLY A 37 6.70 6.81 14.49
C GLY A 37 5.83 6.97 13.24
N ALA A 38 4.51 7.08 13.42
CA ALA A 38 3.56 7.26 12.32
C ALA A 38 3.83 8.57 11.55
N ILE A 39 4.04 9.67 12.26
CA ILE A 39 4.37 10.96 11.65
C ILE A 39 5.71 10.86 10.90
N GLY A 40 6.74 10.23 11.47
CA GLY A 40 8.03 10.04 10.82
C GLY A 40 7.93 9.25 9.51
N ASP A 41 7.20 8.13 9.53
CA ASP A 41 6.99 7.31 8.33
C ASP A 41 6.16 8.04 7.25
N VAL A 42 5.15 8.82 7.66
CA VAL A 42 4.37 9.67 6.74
C VAL A 42 5.25 10.75 6.11
N LEU A 43 6.10 11.43 6.91
CA LEU A 43 7.02 12.43 6.40
C LEU A 43 8.02 11.84 5.41
N ALA A 44 8.55 10.65 5.70
CA ALA A 44 9.44 9.94 4.77
C ALA A 44 8.76 9.62 3.43
N ALA A 45 7.50 9.17 3.48
CA ALA A 45 6.71 8.94 2.26
C ALA A 45 6.44 10.24 1.48
N LEU A 46 6.17 11.35 2.17
CA LEU A 46 5.94 12.65 1.54
C LEU A 46 7.20 13.22 0.89
N VAL A 47 8.38 13.04 1.50
CA VAL A 47 9.65 13.43 0.86
C VAL A 47 9.79 12.73 -0.49
N MET A 48 9.60 11.41 -0.54
CA MET A 48 9.68 10.65 -1.79
C MET A 48 8.61 11.09 -2.81
N LEU A 49 7.40 11.42 -2.35
CA LEU A 49 6.32 11.87 -3.22
C LEU A 49 6.62 13.26 -3.81
N HIS A 50 7.17 14.16 -2.99
CA HIS A 50 7.55 15.51 -3.40
C HIS A 50 8.75 15.51 -4.34
N ASP A 51 9.71 14.59 -4.16
CA ASP A 51 10.82 14.38 -5.11
C ASP A 51 10.29 13.98 -6.50
N ALA A 52 9.16 13.26 -6.54
CA ALA A 52 8.45 12.94 -7.77
C ALA A 52 7.54 14.09 -8.28
N SER A 53 7.58 15.26 -7.65
CA SER A 53 6.75 16.44 -7.96
C SER A 53 5.24 16.20 -7.83
N TRP A 54 4.81 15.34 -6.90
CA TRP A 54 3.41 15.11 -6.58
C TRP A 54 3.07 15.57 -5.16
N MET A 55 1.82 15.95 -4.94
CA MET A 55 1.28 16.36 -3.66
C MET A 55 0.13 15.42 -3.30
N HIS A 56 0.13 14.84 -2.08
CA HIS A 56 -0.92 13.89 -1.64
C HIS A 56 -2.29 14.54 -1.41
N ARG A 57 -2.30 15.77 -0.87
CA ARG A 57 -3.47 16.63 -0.64
C ARG A 57 -4.55 16.14 0.34
N ASP A 58 -4.64 14.85 0.64
CA ASP A 58 -5.58 14.29 1.63
C ASP A 58 -4.86 13.54 2.76
N ILE A 59 -3.99 14.26 3.47
CA ILE A 59 -3.26 13.70 4.61
C ILE A 59 -4.16 13.72 5.83
N ARG A 60 -4.65 12.53 6.20
CA ARG A 60 -5.53 12.32 7.36
C ARG A 60 -5.34 10.92 7.91
N TRP A 61 -5.70 10.71 9.18
CA TRP A 61 -5.55 9.41 9.83
C TRP A 61 -6.23 8.25 9.10
N ALA A 62 -7.34 8.50 8.40
CA ALA A 62 -8.01 7.47 7.60
C ALA A 62 -7.14 6.94 6.43
N ASN A 63 -6.16 7.73 5.99
CA ASN A 63 -5.24 7.39 4.90
C ASN A 63 -3.87 6.92 5.43
N VAL A 64 -3.74 6.66 6.73
CA VAL A 64 -2.49 6.17 7.34
C VAL A 64 -2.76 4.80 7.96
N MET A 65 -2.10 3.76 7.46
CA MET A 65 -2.27 2.40 7.95
C MET A 65 -1.04 1.90 8.71
N ARG A 66 -1.29 1.11 9.77
CA ARG A 66 -0.21 0.39 10.48
C ARG A 66 0.12 -0.90 9.73
N ARG A 67 1.40 -1.24 9.60
CA ARG A 67 1.80 -2.51 8.96
C ARG A 67 1.49 -3.72 9.86
N ARG A 68 1.02 -4.82 9.26
CA ARG A 68 0.58 -6.03 9.99
C ARG A 68 1.72 -6.96 10.45
N ASN A 69 2.91 -6.83 9.89
CA ASN A 69 4.07 -7.71 10.10
C ASN A 69 4.78 -7.54 11.46
N GLY A 70 4.15 -6.90 12.44
CA GLY A 70 4.75 -6.68 13.77
C GLY A 70 5.78 -5.55 13.84
N SER A 71 6.16 -4.93 12.71
CA SER A 71 6.92 -3.69 12.75
C SER A 71 6.00 -2.55 13.17
N ASN A 72 6.48 -1.67 14.05
CA ASN A 72 5.74 -0.47 14.47
C ASN A 72 5.80 0.64 13.41
N SER A 73 5.68 0.24 12.15
CA SER A 73 5.82 1.08 10.97
C SER A 73 4.46 1.36 10.34
N TRP A 74 4.34 2.53 9.74
CA TRP A 74 3.13 3.07 9.16
C TRP A 74 3.36 3.40 7.69
N PHE A 75 2.28 3.52 6.91
CA PHE A 75 2.38 3.94 5.53
C PHE A 75 1.15 4.72 5.10
N LEU A 76 1.38 5.71 4.25
CA LEU A 76 0.35 6.54 3.63
C LEU A 76 -0.26 5.78 2.44
N ILE A 77 -1.59 5.81 2.33
CA ILE A 77 -2.37 5.19 1.25
C ILE A 77 -3.18 6.25 0.50
N ASP A 78 -4.05 5.81 -0.41
CA ASP A 78 -5.00 6.65 -1.15
C ASP A 78 -4.34 7.78 -1.97
N TYR A 79 -3.46 7.36 -2.88
CA TYR A 79 -2.79 8.26 -3.82
C TYR A 79 -3.67 8.63 -5.04
N MET A 80 -4.97 8.31 -5.03
CA MET A 80 -5.84 8.55 -6.19
C MET A 80 -6.14 10.04 -6.42
N ASN A 81 -5.99 10.86 -5.37
CA ASN A 81 -6.20 12.30 -5.38
C ASN A 81 -4.90 13.11 -5.39
N VAL A 82 -3.77 12.47 -5.71
CA VAL A 82 -2.51 13.20 -5.89
C VAL A 82 -2.62 14.17 -7.05
N GLU A 83 -2.02 15.35 -6.91
CA GLU A 83 -1.88 16.30 -8.00
C GLU A 83 -0.44 16.73 -8.16
N GLN A 84 -0.09 17.16 -9.37
CA GLN A 84 1.24 17.66 -9.65
C GLN A 84 1.52 18.90 -8.81
N SER A 85 2.74 19.01 -8.31
CA SER A 85 3.16 20.16 -7.52
C SER A 85 2.96 21.46 -8.32
N PRO A 86 2.32 22.49 -7.74
CA PRO A 86 2.16 23.78 -8.39
C PRO A 86 3.49 24.41 -8.82
N ALA A 87 4.58 24.09 -8.10
CA ALA A 87 5.92 24.58 -8.41
C ALA A 87 6.41 24.13 -9.79
N VAL A 88 6.04 22.93 -10.25
CA VAL A 88 6.39 22.46 -11.59
C VAL A 88 5.35 22.90 -12.64
N SER A 89 4.07 22.95 -12.27
CA SER A 89 3.01 23.44 -13.16
C SER A 89 3.21 24.91 -13.57
N SER A 90 3.70 25.74 -12.64
CA SER A 90 3.97 27.16 -12.90
C SER A 90 5.18 27.38 -13.84
N MET A 91 6.12 26.45 -13.90
CA MET A 91 7.26 26.53 -14.80
C MET A 91 6.83 26.22 -16.24
N GLU A 92 6.02 25.20 -16.47
CA GLU A 92 5.45 24.87 -17.80
C GLU A 92 4.54 26.00 -18.34
N ALA A 93 3.71 26.59 -17.46
CA ALA A 93 2.82 27.69 -17.83
C ALA A 93 3.56 28.99 -18.20
N SER A 94 4.83 29.13 -17.80
CA SER A 94 5.65 30.31 -18.11
C SER A 94 6.48 30.17 -19.39
N VAL A 95 6.45 28.98 -20.02
CA VAL A 95 7.18 28.67 -21.27
C VAL A 95 6.21 28.60 -22.48
N SER A 96 4.89 28.77 -22.24
CA SER A 96 3.83 28.79 -23.26
C SER A 96 3.42 30.19 -23.66
#